data_AF-A0A969GQY7-F1
#
_entry.id   AF-A0A969GQY7-F1
#
_cell.length_a   1.000
_cell.length_b   1.000
_cell.length_c   1.000
_cell.angle_alpha   90.00
_cell.angle_beta   90.00
_cell.angle_gamma   90.00
#
_symmetry.space_group_name_H-M   'P 1'
#
loop_
_entity.id
_entity.type
_entity.pdbx_description
1 polymer ?
#
loop_
_entity_poly.entity_id
_entity_poly.type
_entity_poly.pdbx_seq_one_letter_code
_entity_poly.pdbx_strand_id
1 'polypeptide(L)'
;MIEKQNVTLSLPKNLLRKAKMVALDQETSLSGLMVDLLTELVDRREQYTFAKETHLATLAEGLDMGTNGEIVWTRESLYER
;
A
#
# COMPACT_ATOMS: atom_id res chain seq x y z
N MET A 1 -20.31 -10.54 12.57
CA MET A 1 -19.95 -9.14 12.87
C MET A 1 -18.45 -9.08 13.08
N ILE A 2 -17.75 -8.08 12.57
CA ILE A 2 -16.32 -7.88 12.86
C ILE A 2 -16.20 -7.53 14.35
N GLU A 3 -15.35 -8.26 15.07
CA GLU A 3 -15.07 -8.02 16.49
C GLU A 3 -14.29 -6.71 16.64
N LYS A 4 -14.69 -5.86 17.60
CA LYS A 4 -14.07 -4.56 17.84
C LYS A 4 -13.54 -4.49 19.27
N GLN A 5 -12.30 -4.05 19.42
CA GLN A 5 -11.65 -3.79 20.71
C GLN A 5 -11.52 -2.28 20.94
N ASN A 6 -12.01 -1.78 22.08
CA ASN A 6 -11.84 -0.38 22.45
C ASN A 6 -10.42 -0.11 22.94
N VAL A 7 -9.86 1.03 22.54
CA VAL A 7 -8.52 1.51 22.91
C VAL A 7 -8.62 2.94 23.42
N THR A 8 -7.96 3.25 24.54
CA THR A 8 -7.87 4.61 25.10
C THR A 8 -6.53 5.23 24.73
N LEU A 9 -6.55 6.45 24.17
CA LEU A 9 -5.36 7.17 23.75
C LEU A 9 -5.23 8.50 24.51
N SER A 10 -4.02 8.77 24.99
CA SER A 10 -3.66 10.07 25.57
C SER A 10 -3.03 10.95 24.50
N LEU A 11 -3.76 11.98 24.07
CA LEU A 11 -3.31 12.91 23.03
C LEU A 11 -3.18 14.34 23.58
N PRO A 12 -2.20 15.12 23.10
CA PRO A 12 -2.13 16.55 23.41
C PRO A 12 -3.44 17.27 23.07
N LYS A 13 -3.93 18.14 23.96
CA LYS A 13 -5.22 18.85 23.76
C LYS A 13 -5.27 19.66 22.47
N ASN A 14 -4.15 20.27 22.08
CA ASN A 14 -4.03 21.03 20.84
C ASN A 14 -4.17 20.13 19.59
N LEU A 15 -3.58 18.94 19.62
CA LEU A 15 -3.69 17.94 18.57
C LEU A 15 -5.12 17.43 18.46
N LEU A 16 -5.74 17.07 19.59
CA LEU A 16 -7.12 16.61 19.62
C LEU A 16 -8.08 17.64 19.01
N ARG A 17 -7.87 18.93 19.27
CA ARG A 17 -8.68 20.02 18.69
C ARG A 17 -8.52 20.08 17.16
N LYS A 18 -7.29 20.00 16.65
CA LYS A 18 -7.02 20.01 15.21
C LYS A 18 -7.60 18.77 14.52
N ALA A 19 -7.43 17.59 15.11
CA ALA A 19 -7.97 16.35 14.58
C ALA A 19 -9.50 16.38 14.47
N LYS A 20 -10.19 16.99 15.43
CA LYS A 20 -11.65 17.19 15.36
C LYS A 20 -12.07 18.10 14.20
N MET A 21 -11.30 19.14 13.89
CA MET A 21 -11.57 20.01 12.74
C MET A 21 -11.41 19.22 11.43
N VAL A 22 -10.34 18.43 11.31
CA VAL A 22 -10.12 17.56 10.14
C VAL A 22 -11.25 16.54 9.99
N ALA A 23 -11.70 15.91 11.07
CA ALA A 23 -12.80 14.96 11.03
C ALA A 23 -14.11 15.63 10.56
N LEU A 24 -14.37 16.86 11.01
CA LEU A 24 -15.52 17.65 10.57
C LEU A 24 -15.43 17.99 9.07
N ASP A 25 -14.26 18.43 8.59
CA ASP A 25 -14.03 18.75 7.18
C ASP A 25 -14.20 17.52 6.27
N GLN A 26 -13.96 16.32 6.80
CA GLN A 26 -14.13 15.04 6.11
C GLN A 26 -15.49 14.37 6.38
N GLU A 27 -16.44 15.07 7.02
CA GLU A 27 -17.77 14.56 7.37
C GLU A 27 -17.75 13.23 8.16
N THR A 28 -16.71 13.01 8.97
CA THR A 28 -16.52 11.79 9.75
C THR A 28 -16.40 12.07 11.25
N SER A 29 -16.48 11.03 12.07
CA SER A 29 -16.19 11.13 13.50
C SER A 29 -14.69 11.04 13.75
N LEU A 30 -14.22 11.51 14.92
CA LEU A 30 -12.81 11.34 15.31
C LEU A 30 -12.40 9.85 15.33
N SER A 31 -13.28 8.97 15.82
CA SER A 31 -13.04 7.53 15.83
C SER A 31 -13.02 6.94 14.42
N GLY A 32 -13.89 7.41 13.53
CA GLY A 32 -13.89 7.04 12.11
C GLY A 32 -12.57 7.42 11.45
N LEU A 33 -12.16 8.68 11.57
CA LEU A 33 -10.88 9.17 11.06
C LEU A 33 -9.69 8.34 11.57
N MET A 34 -9.68 7.96 12.85
CA MET A 34 -8.62 7.12 13.41
C MET A 34 -8.64 5.70 12.83
N VAL A 35 -9.82 5.12 12.63
CA VAL A 35 -9.96 3.80 11.98
C VAL A 35 -9.42 3.87 10.56
N ASP A 36 -9.83 4.88 9.79
CA ASP A 36 -9.41 5.03 8.39
C ASP A 36 -7.89 5.18 8.27
N LEU A 37 -7.28 6.02 9.11
CA LEU A 37 -5.82 6.19 9.14
C LEU A 37 -5.07 4.91 9.54
N LEU A 38 -5.62 4.13 10.48
CA LEU A 38 -5.01 2.86 10.88
C LEU A 38 -5.15 1.80 9.78
N THR A 39 -6.30 1.74 9.13
CA THR A 39 -6.54 0.85 7.99
C THR A 39 -5.58 1.19 6.85
N GLU A 40 -5.49 2.47 6.45
CA GLU A 40 -4.57 2.89 5.39
C GLU A 40 -3.10 2.54 5.72
N LEU A 41 -2.70 2.74 6.98
CA LEU A 41 -1.34 2.41 7.43
C LEU A 41 -1.05 0.91 7.30
N VAL A 42 -1.99 0.05 7.71
CA VAL A 42 -1.87 -1.41 7.64
C VAL A 42 -1.89 -1.86 6.19
N ASP A 43 -2.88 -1.44 5.42
CA ASP A 43 -3.06 -1.80 4.01
C ASP A 43 -1.82 -1.44 3.20
N ARG A 44 -1.26 -0.24 3.39
CA ARG A 44 -0.03 0.18 2.70
C ARG A 44 1.15 -0.75 3.02
N ARG A 45 1.25 -1.24 4.26
CA ARG A 45 2.33 -2.11 4.70
C ARG A 45 2.16 -3.53 4.16
N GLU A 46 0.93 -4.02 4.13
CA GLU A 46 0.58 -5.34 3.57
C GLU A 46 0.78 -5.35 2.05
N GLN A 47 0.27 -4.35 1.33
CA GLN A 47 0.44 -4.22 -0.11
C GLN A 47 1.92 -4.16 -0.51
N TYR A 48 2.73 -3.38 0.21
CA TYR A 48 4.17 -3.34 -0.03
C TYR A 48 4.83 -4.70 0.18
N THR A 49 4.47 -5.39 1.27
CA THR A 49 5.03 -6.71 1.60
C THR A 49 4.64 -7.73 0.54
N PHE A 50 3.36 -7.79 0.16
CA PHE A 50 2.85 -8.65 -0.90
C PHE A 50 3.54 -8.39 -2.25
N ALA A 51 3.65 -7.13 -2.65
CA ALA A 51 4.32 -6.75 -3.90
C ALA A 51 5.80 -7.17 -3.89
N LYS A 52 6.50 -6.95 -2.76
CA LYS A 52 7.90 -7.36 -2.58
C LYS A 52 8.05 -8.88 -2.70
N GLU A 53 7.24 -9.65 -1.98
CA GLU A 53 7.30 -11.11 -1.98
C GLU A 53 7.01 -11.67 -3.38
N THR A 54 5.97 -11.15 -4.04
CA THR A 54 5.63 -11.52 -5.41
C THR A 54 6.80 -11.26 -6.36
N HIS A 55 7.39 -10.07 -6.30
CA HIS A 55 8.49 -9.71 -7.19
C HIS A 55 9.76 -10.55 -6.93
N LEU A 56 10.06 -10.86 -5.66
CA LEU A 56 11.17 -11.75 -5.32
C LEU A 56 10.93 -13.18 -5.82
N ALA A 57 9.70 -13.68 -5.72
CA ALA A 57 9.34 -14.99 -6.27
C ALA A 57 9.51 -15.02 -7.79
N THR A 58 9.05 -14.00 -8.51
CA THR A 58 9.25 -13.86 -9.96
C THR A 58 10.73 -13.82 -10.34
N LEU A 59 11.55 -13.10 -9.58
CA LEU A 59 13.00 -13.07 -9.82
C LEU A 59 13.69 -14.41 -9.57
N ALA A 60 13.23 -15.15 -8.55
CA ALA A 60 13.79 -16.46 -8.20
C ALA A 60 13.40 -17.56 -9.21
N GLU A 61 12.16 -17.54 -9.70
CA GLU A 61 11.67 -18.44 -10.75
C GLU A 61 12.30 -18.08 -12.11
N GLY A 62 12.53 -16.79 -12.35
CA GLY A 62 12.94 -16.28 -13.65
C GLY A 62 11.75 -16.14 -14.61
N LEU A 63 11.93 -15.37 -15.67
CA LEU A 63 10.93 -15.22 -16.73
C LEU A 63 11.37 -16.03 -17.94
N ASP A 64 10.49 -16.86 -18.47
CA ASP A 64 10.68 -17.43 -19.80
C ASP A 64 10.52 -16.32 -20.84
N MET A 65 11.65 -15.86 -21.37
CA MET A 65 11.68 -14.81 -22.39
C MET A 65 11.42 -15.34 -23.80
N GLY A 66 11.14 -16.65 -23.97
CA GLY A 66 10.93 -17.28 -25.27
C GLY A 66 12.19 -17.29 -26.15
N THR A 67 13.35 -16.97 -25.58
CA THR A 67 14.63 -16.88 -26.28
C THR A 67 15.36 -18.23 -26.33
N ASN A 68 14.96 -19.21 -25.52
CA ASN A 68 15.72 -20.46 -25.31
C ASN A 68 17.22 -20.21 -24.99
N GLY A 69 17.55 -19.04 -24.42
CA GLY A 69 18.92 -18.61 -24.15
C GLY A 69 19.61 -17.85 -25.30
N GLU A 70 18.96 -17.68 -26.44
CA GLU A 70 19.49 -16.99 -27.61
C GLU A 70 18.71 -15.70 -27.92
N ILE A 71 19.39 -14.56 -27.80
CA ILE A 71 18.82 -13.25 -28.14
C ILE A 71 19.20 -12.92 -29.58
N VAL A 72 18.24 -13.06 -30.50
CA VAL A 72 18.42 -12.84 -31.95
C VAL A 72 18.07 -11.43 -32.42
N TRP A 73 17.48 -10.60 -31.57
CA TRP A 73 17.10 -9.23 -31.89
C TRP A 73 18.06 -8.22 -31.26
N THR A 74 18.30 -7.13 -31.98
CA THR A 74 19.01 -5.95 -31.47
C THR A 74 18.00 -4.91 -31.00
N ARG A 75 18.42 -4.00 -30.12
CA ARG A 75 17.57 -2.89 -29.68
C ARG A 75 17.05 -2.08 -30.87
N GLU A 76 17.91 -1.87 -31.87
CA GLU A 76 17.62 -1.14 -33.10
C GLU A 76 16.55 -1.84 -33.94
N SER A 77 16.59 -3.18 -34.04
CA SER A 77 15.59 -3.97 -34.77
C SER A 77 14.17 -3.92 -34.19
N LEU A 78 14.00 -3.46 -32.94
CA LEU A 78 12.68 -3.30 -32.31
C LEU A 78 12.01 -1.95 -32.61
N TYR A 79 12.72 -1.00 -33.23
CA TYR A 79 12.20 0.34 -33.50
C TYR A 79 11.60 0.51 -34.91
N GLU A 80 11.66 -0.51 -35.77
CA GLU A 80 11.07 -0.43 -37.10
C GLU A 80 9.55 -0.71 -37.05
N ARG A 81 8.78 0.34 -37.32
CA ARG A 81 7.34 0.32 -37.60
C ARG A 81 7.08 0.99 -38.94
#